data_AF-A0A6G0TI40-F1
#
_entry.id   AF-A0A6G0TI40-F1
#
_cell.length_a   1.000
_cell.length_b   1.000
_cell.length_c   1.000
_cell.angle_alpha   90.00
_cell.angle_beta   90.00
_cell.angle_gamma   90.00
#
_symmetry.space_group_name_H-M   'P 1'
#
loop_
_entity.id
_entity.type
_entity.pdbx_description
1 polymer ?
#
loop_
_entity_poly.entity_id
_entity_poly.type
_entity_poly.pdbx_seq_one_letter_code
_entity_poly.pdbx_strand_id
1 'polypeptide(L)'
;MAAGESVLPPLRVTKCGHRKNVLNPGTIFKKALFELNSNNNTNKRLIGNGTEYDASKYPYIVSIDLRKGSCTGSLLNELYVLTAAHCCYGVDMNIVKVYQGSMLHNRDFRRCVEMHVHKDYDPESGIMQGDLTVLKIERPFPNVKKYIQIGGKPADFANNKALKCVEIGFGCQNNNFFVDKKGYMITTNVRHEFMIFSYSDYIKATWQQLLCSEPTTPKFLKSTCPGDSGGPMICNNLLYGICSFSYNYVGTENLVCNISNLQTAHVFVNYFEGWVKDKLKGVEDKNEEKKKEEDKDEKEKENEKKKEKEKEKDKEKDKDKDKDKDKDKDKDKDKEKDKEKDKEEEDKDKKKKKKKKKKKRKKKSSGNSIKPHNIFNKVLTILLYLLYVD
;
A
#
# COMPACT_ATOMS: atom_id res chain seq x y z
N MET A 1 95.75 -15.24 25.77
CA MET A 1 94.85 -15.13 26.93
C MET A 1 93.93 -13.94 26.63
N ALA A 2 92.95 -14.07 25.73
CA ALA A 2 91.82 -15.00 25.72
C ALA A 2 90.84 -14.68 26.86
N ALA A 3 89.67 -14.14 26.50
CA ALA A 3 88.59 -13.81 27.43
C ALA A 3 87.83 -15.08 27.86
N GLY A 4 87.19 -15.04 29.03
CA GLY A 4 86.50 -16.20 29.59
C GLY A 4 85.16 -16.49 28.91
N GLU A 5 85.10 -17.56 28.13
CA GLU A 5 83.85 -18.13 27.62
C GLU A 5 83.20 -19.03 28.69
N SER A 6 81.98 -18.69 29.13
CA SER A 6 81.20 -19.55 30.03
C SER A 6 80.35 -20.56 29.24
N VAL A 7 80.96 -21.65 28.81
CA VAL A 7 80.28 -22.76 28.12
C VAL A 7 79.47 -23.61 29.12
N LEU A 8 78.22 -23.92 28.80
CA LEU A 8 77.40 -24.89 29.54
C LEU A 8 77.09 -26.14 28.67
N PRO A 9 77.00 -27.34 29.28
CA PRO A 9 76.85 -28.61 28.56
C PRO A 9 75.41 -28.84 28.04
N PRO A 10 75.23 -29.74 27.05
CA PRO A 10 73.95 -29.93 26.38
C PRO A 10 72.94 -30.74 27.20
N LEU A 11 71.73 -30.18 27.38
CA LEU A 11 70.55 -30.93 27.79
C LEU A 11 69.69 -31.33 26.58
N ARG A 12 69.09 -32.52 26.67
CA ARG A 12 68.39 -33.21 25.57
C ARG A 12 66.90 -33.35 25.91
N VAL A 13 66.09 -33.70 24.89
CA VAL A 13 64.72 -34.27 24.96
C VAL A 13 63.52 -33.30 24.74
N THR A 14 62.54 -33.81 23.97
CA THR A 14 61.15 -33.37 23.70
C THR A 14 60.85 -32.08 22.92
N LYS A 15 60.08 -32.26 21.83
CA LYS A 15 59.29 -31.22 21.17
C LYS A 15 57.96 -31.03 21.93
N CYS A 16 57.63 -29.80 22.32
CA CYS A 16 56.37 -29.12 21.93
C CYS A 16 56.39 -27.70 22.54
N GLY A 17 56.38 -26.66 21.72
CA GLY A 17 56.44 -25.26 22.19
C GLY A 17 55.71 -24.33 21.25
N HIS A 18 54.64 -23.70 21.74
CA HIS A 18 53.87 -22.72 20.95
C HIS A 18 54.72 -21.47 20.68
N ARG A 19 54.78 -21.02 19.42
CA ARG A 19 55.25 -19.66 19.13
C ARG A 19 54.22 -18.66 19.64
N LYS A 20 54.66 -17.72 20.47
CA LYS A 20 53.87 -16.53 20.84
C LYS A 20 53.79 -15.60 19.62
N ASN A 21 52.82 -15.84 18.74
CA ASN A 21 52.43 -14.82 17.77
C ASN A 21 51.63 -13.74 18.53
N VAL A 22 52.21 -12.55 18.66
CA VAL A 22 51.48 -11.37 19.13
C VAL A 22 50.49 -11.00 18.02
N LEU A 23 49.21 -11.34 18.23
CA LEU A 23 48.17 -11.03 17.25
C LEU A 23 47.94 -9.52 17.22
N ASN A 24 47.99 -8.95 16.01
CA ASN A 24 47.73 -7.54 15.77
C ASN A 24 46.25 -7.24 16.07
N PRO A 25 45.88 -6.24 16.91
CA PRO A 25 44.51 -6.04 17.36
C PRO A 25 43.47 -5.93 16.22
N GLY A 26 43.85 -5.34 15.08
CA GLY A 26 42.99 -5.23 13.90
C GLY A 26 42.62 -6.56 13.22
N THR A 27 43.30 -7.67 13.54
CA THR A 27 43.05 -8.99 12.93
C THR A 27 41.98 -9.80 13.68
N ILE A 28 41.59 -9.37 14.89
CA ILE A 28 40.62 -10.10 15.74
C ILE A 28 39.17 -9.85 15.27
N PHE A 29 38.90 -8.73 14.59
CA PHE A 29 37.53 -8.31 14.26
C PHE A 29 37.04 -8.78 12.89
N LYS A 30 37.01 -10.10 12.65
CA LYS A 30 36.12 -10.66 11.61
C LYS A 30 34.67 -10.50 12.06
N LYS A 31 34.09 -9.34 11.73
CA LYS A 31 32.65 -9.02 11.85
C LYS A 31 31.86 -10.14 11.15
N ALA A 32 31.19 -10.98 11.94
CA ALA A 32 30.39 -12.09 11.43
C ALA A 32 29.03 -11.59 10.87
N LEU A 33 29.11 -10.81 9.78
CA LEU A 33 28.08 -10.83 8.75
C LEU A 33 27.92 -12.30 8.29
N PHE A 34 26.72 -12.73 7.87
CA PHE A 34 26.34 -14.15 7.73
C PHE A 34 27.06 -14.93 6.60
N GLU A 35 28.38 -15.08 6.68
CA GLU A 35 29.17 -16.04 5.91
C GLU A 35 29.48 -17.28 6.76
N LEU A 36 28.94 -18.43 6.36
CA LEU A 36 29.15 -19.70 7.05
C LEU A 36 29.77 -20.74 6.13
N ASN A 37 31.01 -21.12 6.46
CA ASN A 37 31.57 -22.39 6.02
C ASN A 37 31.00 -23.52 6.89
N SER A 38 30.66 -24.64 6.27
CA SER A 38 29.84 -25.69 6.89
C SER A 38 30.68 -26.78 7.57
N ASN A 39 30.13 -27.41 8.60
CA ASN A 39 30.45 -28.79 8.94
C ASN A 39 29.19 -29.53 9.41
N ASN A 40 28.99 -30.75 8.89
CA ASN A 40 27.74 -31.48 9.03
C ASN A 40 27.49 -31.93 10.48
N ASN A 41 26.34 -31.57 11.05
CA ASN A 41 25.79 -32.29 12.19
C ASN A 41 24.25 -32.28 12.18
N THR A 42 23.62 -33.44 12.39
CA THR A 42 22.20 -33.65 12.05
C THR A 42 21.25 -33.26 13.18
N ASN A 43 20.91 -31.99 13.28
CA ASN A 43 19.68 -31.51 13.91
C ASN A 43 18.93 -30.57 12.96
N LYS A 44 17.60 -30.56 13.04
CA LYS A 44 16.71 -29.92 12.04
C LYS A 44 15.68 -28.99 12.68
N ARG A 45 16.09 -27.85 13.28
CA ARG A 45 15.15 -26.88 13.86
C ARG A 45 15.55 -25.43 13.55
N LEU A 46 14.74 -24.81 12.69
CA LEU A 46 14.91 -23.42 12.24
C LEU A 46 14.46 -22.47 13.36
N ILE A 47 15.24 -21.42 13.62
CA ILE A 47 15.39 -20.77 14.94
C ILE A 47 15.75 -21.80 16.04
N GLY A 48 16.87 -21.58 16.73
CA GLY A 48 17.37 -22.48 17.78
C GLY A 48 16.29 -22.78 18.83
N ASN A 49 15.86 -24.04 18.92
CA ASN A 49 14.78 -24.49 19.81
C ASN A 49 13.53 -23.58 19.86
N GLY A 50 13.13 -23.05 18.71
CA GLY A 50 11.88 -22.31 18.51
C GLY A 50 10.63 -23.19 18.52
N THR A 51 9.47 -22.53 18.59
CA THR A 51 8.14 -23.11 18.32
C THR A 51 7.59 -22.51 17.02
N GLU A 52 6.79 -23.24 16.26
CA GLU A 52 6.18 -22.71 15.03
C GLU A 52 5.37 -21.43 15.32
N TYR A 53 5.50 -20.41 14.46
CA TYR A 53 4.85 -19.12 14.67
C TYR A 53 3.36 -19.15 14.26
N ASP A 54 2.53 -18.39 14.97
CA ASP A 54 1.12 -18.25 14.64
C ASP A 54 0.88 -17.09 13.66
N ALA A 55 0.70 -17.43 12.39
CA ALA A 55 0.42 -16.48 11.31
C ALA A 55 -0.90 -15.70 11.49
N SER A 56 -1.85 -16.19 12.29
CA SER A 56 -3.10 -15.46 12.60
C SER A 56 -2.87 -14.38 13.66
N LYS A 57 -2.00 -14.65 14.64
CA LYS A 57 -1.59 -13.69 15.69
C LYS A 57 -0.62 -12.63 15.18
N TYR A 58 0.29 -13.03 14.28
CA TYR A 58 1.34 -12.21 13.68
C TYR A 58 1.23 -12.14 12.13
N PRO A 59 0.11 -11.62 11.57
CA PRO A 59 -0.14 -11.66 10.12
C PRO A 59 0.76 -10.74 9.30
N TYR A 60 1.42 -9.77 9.95
CA TYR A 60 2.34 -8.80 9.37
C TYR A 60 3.76 -9.34 9.12
N ILE A 61 4.06 -10.58 9.51
CA ILE A 61 5.37 -11.21 9.32
C ILE A 61 5.54 -11.60 7.85
N VAL A 62 6.68 -11.21 7.26
CA VAL A 62 7.00 -11.52 5.86
C VAL A 62 8.35 -12.23 5.75
N SER A 63 8.46 -13.11 4.76
CA SER A 63 9.76 -13.61 4.27
C SER A 63 10.13 -12.91 2.97
N ILE A 64 11.42 -12.66 2.77
CA ILE A 64 11.97 -11.85 1.69
C ILE A 64 12.96 -12.71 0.90
N ASP A 65 12.67 -12.96 -0.37
CA ASP A 65 13.58 -13.60 -1.33
C ASP A 65 14.50 -12.54 -1.95
N LEU A 66 15.81 -12.81 -1.90
CA LEU A 66 16.89 -11.95 -2.37
C LEU A 66 17.72 -12.63 -3.47
N ARG A 67 17.21 -13.72 -4.06
CA ARG A 67 17.85 -14.61 -5.08
C ARG A 67 19.11 -15.37 -4.63
N LYS A 68 20.02 -14.72 -3.89
CA LYS A 68 21.24 -15.31 -3.30
C LYS A 68 21.10 -15.64 -1.81
N GLY A 69 19.95 -15.33 -1.21
CA GLY A 69 19.65 -15.56 0.19
C GLY A 69 18.19 -15.22 0.48
N SER A 70 17.80 -15.22 1.75
CA SER A 70 16.50 -14.73 2.18
C SER A 70 16.56 -14.13 3.57
N CYS A 71 15.78 -13.08 3.82
CA CYS A 71 15.62 -12.43 5.11
C CYS A 71 14.17 -12.51 5.59
N THR A 72 13.93 -12.03 6.80
CA THR A 72 12.60 -11.79 7.38
C THR A 72 12.34 -10.28 7.42
N GLY A 73 11.07 -9.87 7.51
CA GLY A 73 10.69 -8.49 7.79
C GLY A 73 9.31 -8.40 8.45
N SER A 74 8.85 -7.18 8.70
CA SER A 74 7.52 -6.92 9.25
C SER A 74 6.81 -5.74 8.57
N LEU A 75 5.53 -5.92 8.23
CA LEU A 75 4.68 -4.88 7.65
C LEU A 75 4.28 -3.84 8.71
N LEU A 76 4.75 -2.60 8.53
CA LEU A 76 4.38 -1.43 9.33
C LEU A 76 3.02 -0.85 8.91
N ASN A 77 2.67 -1.00 7.63
CA ASN A 77 1.36 -0.68 7.07
C ASN A 77 1.10 -1.56 5.82
N GLU A 78 0.05 -1.23 5.06
CA GLU A 78 -0.39 -1.94 3.85
C GLU A 78 0.70 -2.14 2.78
N LEU A 79 1.66 -1.21 2.69
CA LEU A 79 2.63 -1.12 1.58
C LEU A 79 4.10 -1.09 2.03
N TYR A 80 4.39 -1.00 3.33
CA TYR A 80 5.75 -0.76 3.83
C TYR A 80 6.20 -1.85 4.80
N VAL A 81 7.36 -2.45 4.49
CA VAL A 81 8.05 -3.48 5.27
C VAL A 81 9.32 -2.90 5.89
N LEU A 82 9.55 -3.14 7.17
CA LEU A 82 10.85 -2.95 7.81
C LEU A 82 11.64 -4.27 7.81
N THR A 83 12.92 -4.20 7.46
CA THR A 83 13.90 -5.29 7.50
C THR A 83 15.31 -4.71 7.77
N ALA A 84 16.35 -5.53 7.78
CA ALA A 84 17.73 -5.08 8.03
C ALA A 84 18.40 -4.50 6.76
N ALA A 85 19.44 -3.68 6.91
CA ALA A 85 20.16 -3.11 5.78
C ALA A 85 21.10 -4.12 5.11
N HIS A 86 21.74 -5.00 5.89
CA HIS A 86 22.58 -6.06 5.36
C HIS A 86 21.82 -7.07 4.46
N CYS A 87 20.48 -7.07 4.51
CA CYS A 87 19.61 -7.83 3.59
C CYS A 87 19.43 -7.16 2.21
N CYS A 88 19.69 -5.87 2.07
CA CYS A 88 19.28 -5.08 0.90
C CYS A 88 20.40 -4.20 0.32
N TYR A 89 21.45 -3.92 1.07
CA TYR A 89 22.61 -3.16 0.58
C TYR A 89 23.26 -3.86 -0.63
N GLY A 90 23.40 -3.13 -1.74
CA GLY A 90 23.93 -3.67 -3.00
C GLY A 90 23.01 -4.66 -3.73
N VAL A 91 21.76 -4.86 -3.28
CA VAL A 91 20.79 -5.75 -3.92
C VAL A 91 19.94 -4.97 -4.93
N ASP A 92 19.83 -5.48 -6.16
CA ASP A 92 18.89 -4.96 -7.15
C ASP A 92 17.45 -5.14 -6.66
N MET A 93 16.74 -4.02 -6.47
CA MET A 93 15.35 -3.98 -6.02
C MET A 93 14.41 -4.85 -6.87
N ASN A 94 14.68 -5.00 -8.18
CA ASN A 94 13.84 -5.74 -9.11
C ASN A 94 13.83 -7.26 -8.84
N ILE A 95 14.83 -7.80 -8.14
CA ILE A 95 14.89 -9.22 -7.77
C ILE A 95 14.29 -9.51 -6.38
N VAL A 96 13.96 -8.47 -5.60
CA VAL A 96 13.42 -8.61 -4.25
C VAL A 96 11.94 -8.97 -4.29
N LYS A 97 11.59 -10.12 -3.73
CA LYS A 97 10.19 -10.57 -3.58
C LYS A 97 9.82 -10.72 -2.11
N VAL A 98 8.77 -10.06 -1.69
CA VAL A 98 8.20 -10.16 -0.34
C VAL A 98 7.02 -11.14 -0.36
N TYR A 99 6.95 -12.04 0.62
CA TYR A 99 5.88 -13.02 0.80
C TYR A 99 5.24 -12.84 2.17
N GLN A 100 3.90 -12.80 2.27
CA GLN A 100 3.24 -12.95 3.57
C GLN A 100 3.53 -14.35 4.10
N GLY A 101 4.09 -14.44 5.31
CA GLY A 101 4.50 -15.72 5.89
C GLY A 101 5.59 -16.42 5.08
N SER A 102 5.46 -17.74 4.93
CA SER A 102 6.47 -18.59 4.28
C SER A 102 6.39 -18.59 2.76
N MET A 103 7.49 -18.22 2.10
CA MET A 103 7.70 -18.33 0.65
C MET A 103 7.61 -19.75 0.06
N LEU A 104 7.62 -20.82 0.88
CA LEU A 104 7.44 -22.20 0.38
C LEU A 104 5.97 -22.58 0.21
N HIS A 105 5.11 -22.10 1.11
CA HIS A 105 3.68 -22.40 1.12
C HIS A 105 2.85 -21.30 0.43
N ASN A 106 3.39 -20.09 0.29
CA ASN A 106 2.77 -18.97 -0.39
C ASN A 106 3.48 -18.66 -1.72
N ARG A 107 2.73 -18.62 -2.82
CA ARG A 107 3.22 -18.16 -4.15
C ARG A 107 2.78 -16.74 -4.51
N ASP A 108 1.86 -16.13 -3.76
CA ASP A 108 1.44 -14.73 -3.95
C ASP A 108 2.46 -13.79 -3.28
N PHE A 109 3.48 -13.39 -4.06
CA PHE A 109 4.50 -12.44 -3.63
C PHE A 109 4.18 -11.00 -4.05
N ARG A 110 4.99 -10.06 -3.57
CA ARG A 110 5.02 -8.66 -4.00
C ARG A 110 6.43 -8.29 -4.43
N ARG A 111 6.59 -7.61 -5.56
CA ARG A 111 7.85 -6.93 -5.89
C ARG A 111 8.09 -5.75 -4.96
N CYS A 112 9.35 -5.47 -4.69
CA CYS A 112 9.74 -4.17 -4.14
C CYS A 112 9.70 -3.10 -5.24
N VAL A 113 9.22 -1.89 -4.90
CA VAL A 113 9.08 -0.74 -5.82
C VAL A 113 9.77 0.54 -5.32
N GLU A 114 10.09 0.63 -4.03
CA GLU A 114 11.05 1.58 -3.48
C GLU A 114 11.87 0.88 -2.39
N MET A 115 13.18 1.09 -2.38
CA MET A 115 14.09 0.53 -1.38
C MET A 115 14.86 1.66 -0.70
N HIS A 116 14.56 1.90 0.58
CA HIS A 116 15.18 2.95 1.38
C HIS A 116 16.13 2.32 2.40
N VAL A 117 17.38 2.11 2.00
CA VAL A 117 18.46 1.68 2.92
C VAL A 117 18.88 2.89 3.78
N HIS A 118 19.17 2.68 5.07
CA HIS A 118 19.64 3.77 5.93
C HIS A 118 21.04 4.23 5.49
N LYS A 119 21.21 5.55 5.29
CA LYS A 119 22.43 6.16 4.74
C LYS A 119 23.71 5.92 5.54
N ASP A 120 23.59 5.63 6.83
CA ASP A 120 24.74 5.37 7.71
C ASP A 120 25.13 3.89 7.76
N TYR A 121 24.45 3.01 7.00
CA TYR A 121 24.85 1.61 6.90
C TYR A 121 26.05 1.47 5.95
N ASP A 122 27.19 1.13 6.52
CA ASP A 122 28.41 0.76 5.80
C ASP A 122 28.91 -0.61 6.31
N PRO A 123 28.89 -1.67 5.47
CA PRO A 123 29.40 -2.97 5.86
C PRO A 123 30.92 -3.00 6.09
N GLU A 124 31.68 -2.16 5.37
CA GLU A 124 33.15 -2.13 5.29
C GLU A 124 33.80 -1.29 6.39
N SER A 125 33.10 -0.28 6.92
CA SER A 125 33.53 0.59 8.04
C SER A 125 34.00 -0.13 9.31
N GLY A 126 33.83 -1.45 9.40
CA GLY A 126 33.83 -2.24 10.63
C GLY A 126 32.59 -2.01 11.48
N ILE A 127 32.01 -0.81 11.42
CA ILE A 127 30.89 -0.32 12.22
C ILE A 127 29.58 -1.03 11.84
N MET A 128 28.73 -1.28 12.83
CA MET A 128 27.35 -1.72 12.64
C MET A 128 26.42 -0.61 13.15
N GLN A 129 26.18 0.34 12.27
CA GLN A 129 25.31 1.50 12.46
C GLN A 129 24.19 1.45 11.42
N GLY A 130 22.98 1.82 11.82
CA GLY A 130 21.86 1.95 10.88
C GLY A 130 21.53 0.68 10.08
N ASP A 131 21.64 -0.52 10.68
CA ASP A 131 21.30 -1.78 9.98
C ASP A 131 19.79 -1.99 9.83
N LEU A 132 19.11 -1.05 9.17
CA LEU A 132 17.69 -1.08 8.83
C LEU A 132 17.41 -0.59 7.40
N THR A 133 16.37 -1.15 6.79
CA THR A 133 15.86 -0.77 5.47
C THR A 133 14.34 -0.78 5.48
N VAL A 134 13.76 0.24 4.85
CA VAL A 134 12.33 0.35 4.59
C VAL A 134 12.09 -0.02 3.11
N LEU A 135 11.36 -1.11 2.88
CA LEU A 135 10.95 -1.55 1.55
C LEU A 135 9.49 -1.18 1.31
N LYS A 136 9.18 -0.63 0.14
CA LYS A 136 7.81 -0.47 -0.36
C LYS A 136 7.48 -1.62 -1.31
N ILE A 137 6.30 -2.21 -1.15
CA ILE A 137 5.78 -3.30 -2.00
C ILE A 137 4.73 -2.80 -2.99
N GLU A 138 4.63 -3.46 -4.16
CA GLU A 138 3.83 -2.99 -5.31
C GLU A 138 2.31 -2.90 -5.07
N ARG A 139 1.77 -3.67 -4.11
CA ARG A 139 0.35 -3.71 -3.72
C ARG A 139 0.20 -4.41 -2.34
N PRO A 140 -0.89 -4.21 -1.58
CA PRO A 140 -1.05 -4.84 -0.26
C PRO A 140 -1.21 -6.37 -0.31
N PHE A 141 -1.08 -7.02 0.85
CA PHE A 141 -1.52 -8.40 1.06
C PHE A 141 -2.99 -8.42 1.53
N PRO A 142 -3.94 -8.97 0.75
CA PRO A 142 -5.36 -8.81 1.03
C PRO A 142 -5.79 -9.40 2.38
N ASN A 143 -5.11 -10.46 2.83
CA ASN A 143 -5.37 -11.18 4.08
C ASN A 143 -4.72 -10.52 5.31
N VAL A 144 -3.87 -9.50 5.13
CA VAL A 144 -3.30 -8.73 6.24
C VAL A 144 -4.24 -7.56 6.54
N LYS A 145 -4.73 -7.50 7.78
CA LYS A 145 -5.62 -6.44 8.30
C LYS A 145 -5.13 -5.85 9.63
N LYS A 146 -3.93 -6.27 10.06
CA LYS A 146 -3.24 -5.85 11.27
C LYS A 146 -1.77 -5.72 10.93
N TYR A 147 -1.20 -4.57 11.26
CA TYR A 147 0.19 -4.21 11.03
C TYR A 147 0.90 -4.05 12.39
N ILE A 148 2.24 -4.11 12.42
CA ILE A 148 2.97 -3.89 13.67
C ILE A 148 3.32 -2.41 13.85
N GLN A 149 3.05 -1.89 15.03
CA GLN A 149 3.41 -0.52 15.42
C GLN A 149 4.80 -0.49 16.05
N ILE A 150 5.60 0.51 15.70
CA ILE A 150 6.90 0.80 16.35
C ILE A 150 6.65 1.19 17.81
N GLY A 151 7.54 0.78 18.70
CA GLY A 151 7.47 1.17 20.11
C GLY A 151 8.74 0.87 20.89
N GLY A 152 8.62 0.98 22.21
CA GLY A 152 9.74 0.93 23.13
C GLY A 152 10.44 2.29 23.26
N LYS A 153 11.09 2.49 24.40
CA LYS A 153 11.94 3.64 24.74
C LYS A 153 13.11 3.15 25.62
N PRO A 154 14.26 3.83 25.67
CA PRO A 154 15.35 3.48 26.60
C PRO A 154 14.87 3.33 28.05
N ALA A 155 13.91 4.17 28.47
CA ALA A 155 13.28 4.13 29.79
C ALA A 155 12.57 2.80 30.13
N ASP A 156 12.12 2.01 29.14
CA ASP A 156 11.48 0.71 29.40
C ASP A 156 12.46 -0.33 29.95
N PHE A 157 13.76 -0.12 29.73
CA PHE A 157 14.90 -0.94 30.17
C PHE A 157 15.64 -0.34 31.39
N ALA A 158 15.17 0.79 31.93
CA ALA A 158 15.81 1.50 33.04
C ALA A 158 16.08 0.59 34.26
N ASN A 159 17.13 0.92 35.03
CA ASN A 159 17.63 0.13 36.16
C ASN A 159 18.05 -1.31 35.77
N ASN A 160 18.63 -1.48 34.57
CA ASN A 160 19.00 -2.78 33.98
C ASN A 160 17.83 -3.78 33.95
N LYS A 161 16.62 -3.29 33.64
CA LYS A 161 15.43 -4.12 33.48
C LYS A 161 15.48 -4.86 32.14
N ALA A 162 15.31 -6.18 32.20
CA ALA A 162 15.07 -6.97 31.00
C ALA A 162 13.57 -6.97 30.64
N LEU A 163 13.27 -6.95 29.35
CA LEU A 163 11.92 -7.15 28.81
C LEU A 163 11.81 -8.54 28.18
N LYS A 164 10.67 -9.20 28.37
CA LYS A 164 10.40 -10.49 27.71
C LYS A 164 9.79 -10.21 26.34
N CYS A 165 10.51 -10.60 25.29
CA CYS A 165 10.15 -10.29 23.91
C CYS A 165 10.07 -11.56 23.06
N VAL A 166 9.33 -11.49 21.95
CA VAL A 166 9.18 -12.56 20.97
C VAL A 166 9.96 -12.18 19.72
N GLU A 167 10.86 -13.04 19.28
CA GLU A 167 11.56 -12.92 17.99
C GLU A 167 10.94 -13.91 17.01
N ILE A 168 10.73 -13.51 15.75
CA ILE A 168 10.03 -14.31 14.73
C ILE A 168 10.79 -14.27 13.40
N GLY A 169 10.92 -15.41 12.72
CA GLY A 169 11.56 -15.49 11.41
C GLY A 169 11.54 -16.88 10.75
N PHE A 170 12.28 -16.98 9.64
CA PHE A 170 12.33 -18.16 8.74
C PHE A 170 13.76 -18.67 8.52
N GLY A 171 14.69 -18.32 9.42
CA GLY A 171 16.14 -18.56 9.28
C GLY A 171 16.57 -20.00 9.52
N CYS A 172 17.44 -20.50 8.65
CA CYS A 172 17.74 -21.94 8.54
C CYS A 172 19.03 -22.36 9.25
N GLN A 173 19.05 -23.57 9.82
CA GLN A 173 20.27 -24.22 10.33
C GLN A 173 21.18 -24.79 9.23
N ASN A 174 20.65 -25.04 8.02
CA ASN A 174 21.35 -25.68 6.91
C ASN A 174 21.52 -24.71 5.74
N ASN A 175 22.63 -24.81 5.01
CA ASN A 175 22.90 -24.05 3.77
C ASN A 175 21.87 -24.29 2.64
N ASN A 176 20.97 -25.27 2.78
CA ASN A 176 19.82 -25.44 1.90
C ASN A 176 18.71 -24.44 2.24
N PHE A 177 18.81 -23.22 1.68
CA PHE A 177 17.80 -22.15 1.70
C PHE A 177 16.43 -22.50 1.03
N PHE A 178 16.11 -23.79 0.90
CA PHE A 178 14.94 -24.34 0.21
C PHE A 178 14.22 -25.46 1.00
N VAL A 179 14.74 -25.86 2.17
CA VAL A 179 14.16 -26.97 2.96
C VAL A 179 13.36 -26.43 4.14
N ASP A 180 12.04 -26.68 4.10
CA ASP A 180 11.05 -26.52 5.17
C ASP A 180 11.10 -25.19 5.97
N LYS A 181 11.11 -24.05 5.28
CA LYS A 181 10.95 -22.68 5.83
C LYS A 181 9.57 -22.44 6.45
N LYS A 182 9.13 -23.27 7.40
CA LYS A 182 8.10 -22.85 8.36
C LYS A 182 8.64 -21.67 9.17
N GLY A 183 7.76 -20.74 9.53
CA GLY A 183 8.14 -19.66 10.42
C GLY A 183 8.22 -20.17 11.85
N TYR A 184 9.24 -19.76 12.59
CA TYR A 184 9.37 -20.08 14.01
C TYR A 184 9.40 -18.80 14.83
N MET A 185 9.19 -18.96 16.13
CA MET A 185 9.35 -17.92 17.12
C MET A 185 10.06 -18.44 18.37
N ILE A 186 10.84 -17.57 19.00
CA ILE A 186 11.40 -17.76 20.33
C ILE A 186 10.95 -16.64 21.26
N THR A 187 10.91 -16.94 22.55
CA THR A 187 10.75 -15.93 23.60
C THR A 187 12.04 -15.86 24.38
N THR A 188 12.58 -14.65 24.54
CA THR A 188 13.81 -14.40 25.31
C THR A 188 13.68 -13.11 26.12
N ASN A 189 14.61 -12.90 27.03
CA ASN A 189 14.78 -11.65 27.75
C ASN A 189 15.69 -10.72 26.94
N VAL A 190 15.41 -9.42 26.93
CA VAL A 190 16.08 -8.41 26.10
C VAL A 190 16.47 -7.21 26.94
N ARG A 191 17.63 -6.63 26.67
CA ARG A 191 18.19 -5.45 27.35
C ARG A 191 18.69 -4.44 26.30
N HIS A 192 18.57 -3.15 26.59
CA HIS A 192 19.20 -2.07 25.83
C HIS A 192 20.66 -1.89 26.31
N GLU A 193 21.57 -1.48 25.42
CA GLU A 193 23.00 -1.20 25.71
C GLU A 193 23.78 -2.36 26.39
N PHE A 194 23.31 -3.60 26.26
CA PHE A 194 23.82 -4.76 27.01
C PHE A 194 24.54 -5.78 26.12
N MET A 195 25.87 -5.74 26.07
CA MET A 195 26.67 -6.73 25.36
C MET A 195 27.70 -7.38 26.29
N ILE A 196 27.66 -8.72 26.41
CA ILE A 196 28.52 -9.48 27.34
C ILE A 196 30.02 -9.37 26.98
N PHE A 197 30.36 -9.24 25.69
CA PHE A 197 31.74 -9.03 25.26
C PHE A 197 31.93 -7.60 24.72
N SER A 198 32.48 -6.70 25.54
CA SER A 198 32.77 -5.31 25.15
C SER A 198 34.21 -4.90 25.43
N TYR A 199 35.14 -5.51 24.68
CA TYR A 199 36.54 -5.09 24.60
C TYR A 199 36.84 -4.16 23.41
N SER A 200 35.83 -3.83 22.58
CA SER A 200 35.98 -2.96 21.42
C SER A 200 35.18 -1.68 21.63
N ASP A 201 35.87 -0.53 21.77
CA ASP A 201 35.23 0.78 21.91
C ASP A 201 34.35 1.16 20.72
N TYR A 202 34.67 0.60 19.54
CA TYR A 202 33.81 0.70 18.37
C TYR A 202 32.37 0.21 18.69
N ILE A 203 32.17 -0.99 19.26
CA ILE A 203 30.81 -1.49 19.52
C ILE A 203 30.08 -0.60 20.55
N LYS A 204 30.82 0.03 21.47
CA LYS A 204 30.25 0.99 22.43
C LYS A 204 29.67 2.23 21.73
N ALA A 205 30.24 2.65 20.60
CA ALA A 205 29.79 3.80 19.84
C ALA A 205 28.38 3.62 19.23
N THR A 206 27.92 2.38 19.00
CA THR A 206 26.57 2.11 18.46
C THR A 206 25.62 1.46 19.46
N TRP A 207 25.99 1.30 20.75
CA TRP A 207 25.16 0.68 21.77
C TRP A 207 23.74 1.26 21.91
N GLN A 208 23.58 2.59 21.80
CA GLN A 208 22.27 3.25 21.86
C GLN A 208 21.31 2.74 20.76
N GLN A 209 21.87 2.28 19.63
CA GLN A 209 21.16 1.75 18.47
C GLN A 209 20.79 0.27 18.60
N LEU A 210 21.22 -0.41 19.69
CA LEU A 210 21.16 -1.86 19.82
C LEU A 210 20.39 -2.32 21.06
N LEU A 211 19.37 -3.15 20.81
CA LEU A 211 18.87 -4.10 21.80
C LEU A 211 19.69 -5.40 21.69
N CYS A 212 19.80 -6.14 22.78
CA CYS A 212 20.49 -7.42 22.81
C CYS A 212 19.70 -8.42 23.67
N SER A 213 19.51 -9.61 23.13
CA SER A 213 18.87 -10.72 23.84
C SER A 213 19.81 -11.31 24.91
N GLU A 214 19.28 -11.94 25.95
CA GLU A 214 20.10 -12.67 26.91
C GLU A 214 20.77 -13.88 26.23
N PRO A 215 22.07 -14.16 26.47
CA PRO A 215 22.82 -15.06 25.59
C PRO A 215 22.49 -16.54 25.76
N THR A 216 22.82 -17.34 24.76
CA THR A 216 22.62 -18.79 24.81
C THR A 216 23.57 -19.46 25.81
N THR A 217 23.03 -20.39 26.58
CA THR A 217 23.77 -21.24 27.51
C THR A 217 23.50 -22.72 27.17
N PRO A 218 24.28 -23.69 27.69
CA PRO A 218 23.98 -25.11 27.50
C PRO A 218 22.57 -25.55 27.96
N LYS A 219 21.88 -24.74 28.78
CA LYS A 219 20.48 -24.96 29.22
C LYS A 219 19.44 -24.13 28.43
N PHE A 220 19.88 -23.18 27.61
CA PHE A 220 19.03 -22.25 26.86
C PHE A 220 19.69 -21.94 25.50
N LEU A 221 19.43 -22.78 24.50
CA LEU A 221 20.00 -22.66 23.16
C LEU A 221 19.03 -21.95 22.19
N LYS A 222 18.33 -20.91 22.67
CA LYS A 222 17.37 -20.14 21.86
C LYS A 222 18.05 -18.95 21.20
N SER A 223 18.20 -19.01 19.88
CA SER A 223 18.80 -17.94 19.07
C SER A 223 18.17 -17.88 17.69
N THR A 224 18.29 -16.73 17.04
CA THR A 224 18.15 -16.59 15.60
C THR A 224 19.21 -17.39 14.83
N CYS A 225 18.97 -17.54 13.54
CA CYS A 225 19.71 -18.29 12.54
C CYS A 225 19.84 -17.48 11.22
N PRO A 226 20.71 -17.89 10.29
CA PRO A 226 20.83 -17.28 8.97
C PRO A 226 19.47 -17.13 8.25
N GLY A 227 19.02 -15.90 8.05
CA GLY A 227 17.74 -15.56 7.40
C GLY A 227 16.60 -15.13 8.34
N ASP A 228 16.81 -15.19 9.66
CA ASP A 228 15.97 -14.43 10.61
C ASP A 228 16.33 -12.94 10.61
N SER A 229 17.47 -12.57 10.01
CA SER A 229 17.87 -11.21 9.64
C SER A 229 16.70 -10.33 9.19
N GLY A 230 16.59 -9.13 9.77
CA GLY A 230 15.49 -8.19 9.56
C GLY A 230 14.16 -8.58 10.22
N GLY A 231 14.05 -9.78 10.78
CA GLY A 231 12.87 -10.27 11.48
C GLY A 231 12.60 -9.52 12.79
N PRO A 232 11.33 -9.34 13.18
CA PRO A 232 10.96 -8.46 14.26
C PRO A 232 11.21 -9.07 15.65
N MET A 233 11.70 -8.24 16.55
CA MET A 233 11.68 -8.41 18.00
C MET A 233 10.50 -7.61 18.56
N ILE A 234 9.53 -8.32 19.10
CA ILE A 234 8.25 -7.79 19.56
C ILE A 234 8.21 -7.84 21.10
N CYS A 235 8.21 -6.68 21.75
CA CYS A 235 8.04 -6.55 23.19
C CYS A 235 6.71 -5.83 23.45
N ASN A 236 5.91 -6.26 24.43
CA ASN A 236 4.63 -5.63 24.79
C ASN A 236 3.67 -5.42 23.59
N ASN A 237 3.67 -6.34 22.62
CA ASN A 237 2.92 -6.29 21.34
C ASN A 237 3.34 -5.18 20.35
N LEU A 238 4.47 -4.49 20.56
CA LEU A 238 5.02 -3.47 19.67
C LEU A 238 6.38 -3.93 19.10
N LEU A 239 6.75 -3.41 17.93
CA LEU A 239 8.07 -3.62 17.33
C LEU A 239 9.11 -2.78 18.06
N TYR A 240 9.95 -3.44 18.86
CA TYR A 240 11.07 -2.81 19.55
C TYR A 240 12.36 -2.95 18.74
N GLY A 241 12.62 -4.12 18.16
CA GLY A 241 13.87 -4.38 17.43
C GLY A 241 13.70 -5.11 16.11
N ILE A 242 14.74 -5.11 15.27
CA ILE A 242 14.88 -6.03 14.13
C ILE A 242 16.19 -6.81 14.22
N CYS A 243 16.19 -8.11 13.90
CA CYS A 243 17.37 -8.97 13.99
C CYS A 243 18.49 -8.46 13.07
N SER A 244 19.65 -8.15 13.65
CA SER A 244 20.79 -7.60 12.92
C SER A 244 21.90 -8.65 12.79
N PHE A 245 22.64 -8.91 13.86
CA PHE A 245 23.74 -9.88 13.87
C PHE A 245 23.73 -10.73 15.15
N SER A 246 24.40 -11.88 15.09
CA SER A 246 24.74 -12.65 16.29
C SER A 246 26.26 -12.77 16.41
N TYR A 247 26.78 -12.82 17.63
CA TYR A 247 28.21 -12.95 17.89
C TYR A 247 28.48 -13.97 19.00
N ASN A 248 29.63 -14.64 18.90
CA ASN A 248 30.07 -15.68 19.83
C ASN A 248 31.01 -15.08 20.88
N TYR A 249 30.56 -14.93 22.13
CA TYR A 249 31.33 -14.25 23.18
C TYR A 249 32.48 -15.07 23.78
N VAL A 250 32.71 -16.31 23.32
CA VAL A 250 33.91 -17.10 23.65
C VAL A 250 34.84 -17.33 22.45
N GLY A 251 34.59 -16.66 21.32
CA GLY A 251 35.58 -16.50 20.25
C GLY A 251 35.92 -17.74 19.42
N THR A 252 35.04 -18.75 19.32
CA THR A 252 35.23 -19.87 18.38
C THR A 252 34.67 -19.53 16.99
N GLU A 253 35.44 -19.82 15.94
CA GLU A 253 35.28 -19.21 14.60
C GLU A 253 34.01 -19.60 13.82
N ASN A 254 33.27 -20.62 14.25
CA ASN A 254 32.10 -21.14 13.54
C ASN A 254 30.79 -20.61 14.14
N LEU A 255 30.20 -19.56 13.54
CA LEU A 255 28.95 -18.93 13.98
C LEU A 255 27.68 -19.75 13.60
N VAL A 256 27.64 -21.03 13.93
CA VAL A 256 26.44 -21.86 13.74
C VAL A 256 25.39 -21.47 14.79
N CYS A 257 24.13 -21.28 14.41
CA CYS A 257 23.06 -21.01 15.39
C CYS A 257 22.76 -22.24 16.26
N ASN A 258 22.05 -22.05 17.39
CA ASN A 258 21.79 -23.10 18.39
C ASN A 258 23.06 -23.66 19.10
N ILE A 259 24.21 -22.97 19.01
CA ILE A 259 25.36 -23.19 19.91
C ILE A 259 25.16 -22.46 21.25
N SER A 260 25.88 -22.88 22.28
CA SER A 260 26.06 -22.07 23.50
C SER A 260 27.05 -20.93 23.25
N ASN A 261 26.95 -19.86 24.04
CA ASN A 261 27.77 -18.65 24.00
C ASN A 261 27.52 -17.70 22.82
N LEU A 262 26.32 -17.76 22.23
CA LEU A 262 25.86 -16.86 21.18
C LEU A 262 24.99 -15.76 21.81
N GLN A 263 25.22 -14.49 21.48
CA GLN A 263 24.29 -13.40 21.77
C GLN A 263 23.84 -12.74 20.46
N THR A 264 22.54 -12.52 20.29
CA THR A 264 21.97 -11.78 19.15
C THR A 264 21.76 -10.32 19.54
N ALA A 265 22.14 -9.43 18.63
CA ALA A 265 21.89 -8.00 18.67
C ALA A 265 20.86 -7.59 17.59
N HIS A 266 20.05 -6.60 17.94
CA HIS A 266 18.90 -6.16 17.16
C HIS A 266 18.91 -4.64 17.09
N VAL A 267 18.69 -4.06 15.91
CA VAL A 267 18.59 -2.59 15.79
C VAL A 267 17.34 -2.11 16.54
N PHE A 268 17.53 -1.21 17.49
CA PHE A 268 16.47 -0.61 18.29
C PHE A 268 15.67 0.37 17.43
N VAL A 269 14.45 -0.03 17.02
CA VAL A 269 13.67 0.71 16.01
C VAL A 269 13.25 2.10 16.51
N ASN A 270 13.07 2.29 17.83
CA ASN A 270 12.78 3.61 18.40
C ASN A 270 13.92 4.63 18.18
N TYR A 271 15.20 4.20 18.18
CA TYR A 271 16.34 5.09 17.88
C TYR A 271 16.22 5.70 16.47
N PHE A 272 15.67 4.94 15.52
CA PHE A 272 15.49 5.36 14.12
C PHE A 272 14.06 5.79 13.79
N GLU A 273 13.17 5.94 14.78
CA GLU A 273 11.72 6.15 14.55
C GLU A 273 11.43 7.37 13.68
N GLY A 274 12.19 8.46 13.83
CA GLY A 274 12.08 9.65 12.99
C GLY A 274 12.39 9.39 11.51
N TRP A 275 13.46 8.63 11.23
CA TRP A 275 13.82 8.24 9.86
C TRP A 275 12.85 7.23 9.27
N VAL A 276 12.36 6.26 10.05
CA VAL A 276 11.35 5.31 9.56
C VAL A 276 10.07 6.06 9.20
N LYS A 277 9.60 6.98 10.05
CA LYS A 277 8.42 7.82 9.78
C LYS A 277 8.59 8.69 8.52
N ASP A 278 9.77 9.28 8.33
CA ASP A 278 10.10 10.02 7.09
C ASP A 278 9.89 9.15 5.83
N LYS A 279 10.33 7.89 5.84
CA LYS A 279 10.15 6.98 4.69
C LYS A 279 8.71 6.48 4.51
N LEU A 280 7.86 6.54 5.55
CA LEU A 280 6.43 6.28 5.43
C LEU A 280 5.63 7.48 4.86
N LYS A 281 6.09 8.72 5.09
CA LYS A 281 5.35 9.95 4.74
C LYS A 281 5.13 10.18 3.26
N GLY A 282 5.94 9.59 2.38
CA GLY A 282 5.74 9.61 0.92
C GLY A 282 4.43 8.97 0.41
N VAL A 283 3.55 8.56 1.33
CA VAL A 283 2.16 8.10 1.10
C VAL A 283 1.13 9.18 1.48
N GLU A 284 1.34 9.92 2.58
CA GLU A 284 0.33 10.79 3.17
C GLU A 284 0.06 12.01 2.27
N ASP A 285 1.12 12.72 1.89
CA ASP A 285 1.05 13.89 1.01
C ASP A 285 0.40 13.55 -0.34
N LYS A 286 0.81 12.43 -0.96
CA LYS A 286 0.31 12.00 -2.28
C LYS A 286 -1.15 11.52 -2.25
N ASN A 287 -1.58 10.90 -1.16
CA ASN A 287 -2.99 10.52 -0.99
C ASN A 287 -3.85 11.77 -0.70
N GLU A 288 -3.33 12.75 0.04
CA GLU A 288 -4.01 14.03 0.20
C GLU A 288 -4.09 14.81 -1.11
N GLU A 289 -3.03 14.90 -1.90
CA GLU A 289 -3.03 15.55 -3.22
C GLU A 289 -4.06 14.90 -4.16
N LYS A 290 -4.01 13.57 -4.31
CA LYS A 290 -4.95 12.84 -5.17
C LYS A 290 -6.40 13.00 -4.71
N LYS A 291 -6.66 13.00 -3.40
CA LYS A 291 -7.99 13.27 -2.86
C LYS A 291 -8.44 14.71 -3.10
N LYS A 292 -7.53 15.69 -3.03
CA LYS A 292 -7.79 17.10 -3.38
C LYS A 292 -8.00 17.32 -4.89
N GLU A 293 -7.58 16.39 -5.75
CA GLU A 293 -7.96 16.34 -7.17
C GLU A 293 -9.34 15.72 -7.35
N GLU A 294 -9.60 14.54 -6.77
CA GLU A 294 -10.91 13.87 -6.82
C GLU A 294 -12.04 14.77 -6.27
N ASP A 295 -11.80 15.47 -5.14
CA ASP A 295 -12.71 16.46 -4.53
C ASP A 295 -12.94 17.73 -5.39
N LYS A 296 -12.08 18.04 -6.36
CA LYS A 296 -12.30 19.13 -7.35
C LYS A 296 -13.10 18.62 -8.53
N ASP A 297 -12.70 17.45 -9.05
CA ASP A 297 -13.33 16.77 -10.18
C ASP A 297 -14.84 16.56 -9.96
N GLU A 298 -15.25 16.16 -8.76
CA GLU A 298 -16.68 16.07 -8.42
C GLU A 298 -17.38 17.44 -8.36
N LYS A 299 -16.73 18.46 -7.80
CA LYS A 299 -17.30 19.82 -7.70
C LYS A 299 -17.48 20.48 -9.07
N GLU A 300 -16.56 20.27 -10.01
CA GLU A 300 -16.72 20.75 -11.38
C GLU A 300 -17.89 20.05 -12.08
N LYS A 301 -17.98 18.72 -11.99
CA LYS A 301 -19.10 17.93 -12.54
C LYS A 301 -20.45 18.29 -11.90
N GLU A 302 -20.48 18.67 -10.62
CA GLU A 302 -21.70 19.17 -9.97
C GLU A 302 -22.08 20.58 -10.44
N ASN A 303 -21.09 21.46 -10.63
CA ASN A 303 -21.29 22.82 -11.14
C ASN A 303 -21.72 22.85 -12.61
N GLU A 304 -21.24 21.94 -13.45
CA GLU A 304 -21.75 21.77 -14.83
C GLU A 304 -23.21 21.33 -14.82
N LYS A 305 -23.57 20.30 -14.04
CA LYS A 305 -24.97 19.85 -13.88
C LYS A 305 -25.90 20.93 -13.33
N LYS A 306 -25.40 21.87 -12.51
CA LYS A 306 -26.15 23.05 -12.07
C LYS A 306 -26.38 24.02 -13.24
N LYS A 307 -25.33 24.39 -13.98
CA LYS A 307 -25.41 25.26 -15.18
C LYS A 307 -26.31 24.68 -16.27
N GLU A 308 -26.35 23.36 -16.46
CA GLU A 308 -27.26 22.72 -17.41
C GLU A 308 -28.72 22.84 -16.96
N LYS A 309 -29.03 22.54 -15.69
CA LYS A 309 -30.38 22.69 -15.13
C LYS A 309 -30.88 24.13 -15.13
N GLU A 310 -29.98 25.12 -15.01
CA GLU A 310 -30.33 26.54 -15.18
C GLU A 310 -30.66 26.86 -16.64
N LYS A 311 -29.81 26.43 -17.60
CA LYS A 311 -30.09 26.56 -19.04
C LYS A 311 -31.39 25.87 -19.47
N GLU A 312 -31.75 24.75 -18.87
CA GLU A 312 -33.04 24.08 -19.13
C GLU A 312 -34.22 24.89 -18.58
N LYS A 313 -34.15 25.35 -17.32
CA LYS A 313 -35.18 26.20 -16.71
C LYS A 313 -35.39 27.51 -17.46
N ASP A 314 -34.34 28.12 -18.00
CA ASP A 314 -34.48 29.37 -18.75
C ASP A 314 -35.08 29.12 -20.14
N LYS A 315 -34.70 28.04 -20.83
CA LYS A 315 -35.40 27.57 -22.05
C LYS A 315 -36.87 27.24 -21.81
N GLU A 316 -37.23 26.77 -20.61
CA GLU A 316 -38.61 26.47 -20.23
C GLU A 316 -39.41 27.76 -19.98
N LYS A 317 -38.86 28.71 -19.20
CA LYS A 317 -39.44 30.05 -19.00
C LYS A 317 -39.67 30.79 -20.32
N ASP A 318 -38.72 30.72 -21.26
CA ASP A 318 -38.86 31.41 -22.54
C ASP A 318 -39.92 30.78 -23.44
N LYS A 319 -40.05 29.44 -23.44
CA LYS A 319 -41.18 28.75 -24.08
C LYS A 319 -42.53 29.17 -23.49
N ASP A 320 -42.63 29.37 -22.18
CA ASP A 320 -43.87 29.81 -21.54
C ASP A 320 -44.20 31.29 -21.83
N LYS A 321 -43.19 32.18 -21.87
CA LYS A 321 -43.37 33.57 -22.36
C LYS A 321 -43.93 33.60 -23.79
N ASP A 322 -43.46 32.73 -24.67
CA ASP A 322 -43.94 32.69 -26.06
C ASP A 322 -45.35 32.10 -26.17
N LYS A 323 -45.72 31.08 -25.37
CA LYS A 323 -47.11 30.61 -25.25
C LYS A 323 -48.06 31.72 -24.80
N ASP A 324 -47.64 32.57 -23.85
CA ASP A 324 -48.49 33.67 -23.36
C ASP A 324 -48.63 34.80 -24.38
N LYS A 325 -47.58 35.13 -25.15
CA LYS A 325 -47.68 36.04 -26.31
C LYS A 325 -48.69 35.55 -27.36
N ASP A 326 -48.74 34.24 -27.62
CA ASP A 326 -49.68 33.68 -28.59
C ASP A 326 -51.13 33.66 -28.07
N LYS A 327 -51.34 33.41 -26.77
CA LYS A 327 -52.67 33.58 -26.13
C LYS A 327 -53.21 35.00 -26.28
N ASP A 328 -52.36 36.02 -26.14
CA ASP A 328 -52.80 37.41 -26.29
C ASP A 328 -53.09 37.79 -27.74
N LYS A 329 -52.32 37.28 -28.72
CA LYS A 329 -52.67 37.40 -30.15
C LYS A 329 -54.03 36.80 -30.48
N ASP A 330 -54.38 35.65 -29.90
CA ASP A 330 -55.66 35.01 -30.17
C ASP A 330 -56.84 35.75 -29.50
N LYS A 331 -56.66 36.31 -28.29
CA LYS A 331 -57.64 37.22 -27.68
C LYS A 331 -57.95 38.44 -28.56
N ASP A 332 -56.94 39.02 -29.22
CA ASP A 332 -57.15 40.17 -30.09
C ASP A 332 -57.81 39.79 -31.44
N LYS A 333 -57.48 38.61 -32.01
CA LYS A 333 -58.23 38.07 -33.17
C LYS A 333 -59.71 37.86 -32.87
N ASP A 334 -60.05 37.37 -31.68
CA ASP A 334 -61.46 37.16 -31.32
C ASP A 334 -62.21 38.48 -31.08
N LYS A 335 -61.54 39.51 -30.51
CA LYS A 335 -62.08 40.88 -30.46
C LYS A 335 -62.32 41.49 -31.84
N GLU A 336 -61.54 41.12 -32.87
CA GLU A 336 -61.82 41.54 -34.25
C GLU A 336 -63.01 40.79 -34.86
N LYS A 337 -63.08 39.46 -34.70
CA LYS A 337 -64.22 38.65 -35.19
C LYS A 337 -65.55 39.12 -34.61
N ASP A 338 -65.62 39.47 -33.33
CA ASP A 338 -66.87 39.96 -32.73
C ASP A 338 -67.26 41.35 -33.27
N LYS A 339 -66.29 42.25 -33.49
CA LYS A 339 -66.52 43.53 -34.19
C LYS A 339 -66.97 43.36 -35.65
N GLU A 340 -66.67 42.24 -36.31
CA GLU A 340 -67.23 41.92 -37.63
C GLU A 340 -68.66 41.34 -37.53
N LYS A 341 -68.95 40.49 -36.55
CA LYS A 341 -70.31 39.97 -36.29
C LYS A 341 -71.30 41.10 -35.99
N ASP A 342 -70.93 42.06 -35.16
CA ASP A 342 -71.78 43.22 -34.82
C ASP A 342 -72.11 44.06 -36.06
N LYS A 343 -71.13 44.29 -36.95
CA LYS A 343 -71.34 44.97 -38.25
C LYS A 343 -72.26 44.17 -39.18
N GLU A 344 -72.09 42.85 -39.23
CA GLU A 344 -72.97 41.97 -40.00
C GLU A 344 -74.41 41.99 -39.47
N GLU A 345 -74.63 41.96 -38.15
CA GLU A 345 -75.95 42.03 -37.51
C GLU A 345 -76.65 43.37 -37.80
N GLU A 346 -75.93 44.49 -37.62
CA GLU A 346 -76.40 45.83 -38.00
C GLU A 346 -76.85 45.88 -39.47
N ASP A 347 -76.05 45.34 -40.40
CA ASP A 347 -76.35 45.42 -41.82
C ASP A 347 -77.44 44.43 -42.27
N LYS A 348 -77.53 43.25 -41.61
CA LYS A 348 -78.68 42.34 -41.73
C LYS A 348 -79.98 43.01 -41.28
N ASP A 349 -79.96 43.82 -40.21
CA ASP A 349 -81.17 44.51 -39.74
C ASP A 349 -81.50 45.77 -40.55
N LYS A 350 -80.50 46.51 -41.04
CA LYS A 350 -80.68 47.56 -42.08
C LYS A 350 -81.29 46.97 -43.35
N LYS A 351 -80.88 45.76 -43.77
CA LYS A 351 -81.51 44.99 -44.87
C LYS A 351 -82.95 44.53 -44.53
N LYS A 352 -83.24 44.06 -43.31
CA LYS A 352 -84.61 43.72 -42.85
C LYS A 352 -85.52 44.95 -42.88
N LYS A 353 -85.08 46.10 -42.36
CA LYS A 353 -85.81 47.39 -42.39
C LYS A 353 -86.07 47.89 -43.82
N LYS A 354 -85.08 47.80 -44.74
CA LYS A 354 -85.29 48.08 -46.18
C LYS A 354 -86.28 47.10 -46.85
N LYS A 355 -86.23 45.80 -46.54
CA LYS A 355 -87.20 44.80 -47.06
C LYS A 355 -88.64 45.04 -46.54
N LYS A 356 -88.83 45.40 -45.26
CA LYS A 356 -90.15 45.78 -44.71
C LYS A 356 -90.70 47.05 -45.37
N LYS A 357 -89.88 48.09 -45.65
CA LYS A 357 -90.33 49.27 -46.42
C LYS A 357 -90.70 48.96 -47.88
N LYS A 358 -89.98 48.04 -48.58
CA LYS A 358 -90.37 47.65 -49.96
C LYS A 358 -91.65 46.79 -50.03
N LYS A 359 -91.92 45.88 -49.08
CA LYS A 359 -93.15 45.06 -49.10
C LYS A 359 -94.47 45.86 -48.90
N LYS A 360 -94.43 47.07 -48.32
CA LYS A 360 -95.62 47.96 -48.25
C LYS A 360 -95.93 48.74 -49.54
N ARG A 361 -95.13 48.61 -50.62
CA ARG A 361 -95.29 49.43 -51.85
C ARG A 361 -95.48 48.66 -53.16
N LYS A 362 -95.70 47.33 -53.12
CA LYS A 362 -96.14 46.51 -54.27
C LYS A 362 -97.38 45.67 -53.93
N LYS A 363 -98.54 46.31 -53.96
CA LYS A 363 -99.88 45.68 -53.95
C LYS A 363 -100.80 46.39 -54.95
N LYS A 364 -100.37 46.42 -56.22
CA LYS A 364 -101.05 46.90 -57.44
C LYS A 364 -100.36 46.26 -58.67
N SER A 365 -101.02 46.32 -59.83
CA SER A 365 -100.64 45.77 -61.16
C SER A 365 -100.37 44.26 -61.25
N SER A 366 -101.28 43.55 -61.92
CA SER A 366 -101.14 42.22 -62.54
C SER A 366 -100.43 42.29 -63.91
N GLY A 367 -100.03 41.15 -64.49
CA GLY A 367 -99.56 41.09 -65.90
C GLY A 367 -98.72 39.86 -66.30
N ASN A 368 -99.37 38.91 -66.99
CA ASN A 368 -98.90 37.96 -68.01
C ASN A 368 -97.45 37.38 -68.07
N SER A 369 -97.38 36.05 -67.87
CA SER A 369 -97.02 35.03 -68.91
C SER A 369 -95.55 34.64 -69.24
N ILE A 370 -95.45 33.48 -69.93
CA ILE A 370 -94.33 32.82 -70.64
C ILE A 370 -93.35 31.97 -69.81
N LYS A 371 -93.06 30.74 -70.32
CA LYS A 371 -92.00 29.78 -69.92
C LYS A 371 -90.98 29.62 -71.08
N PRO A 372 -89.76 29.05 -70.92
CA PRO A 372 -89.60 27.58 -71.02
C PRO A 372 -88.45 26.92 -70.19
N HIS A 373 -88.33 25.60 -70.38
CA HIS A 373 -87.27 24.59 -70.12
C HIS A 373 -85.78 25.03 -70.30
N ASN A 374 -84.70 24.29 -69.95
CA ASN A 374 -84.42 22.91 -69.42
C ASN A 374 -83.05 22.96 -68.65
N ILE A 375 -82.18 21.96 -68.31
CA ILE A 375 -81.98 20.47 -68.38
C ILE A 375 -81.00 20.12 -67.19
N PHE A 376 -81.08 19.03 -66.39
CA PHE A 376 -80.54 17.64 -66.55
C PHE A 376 -78.99 17.53 -66.82
N ASN A 377 -78.20 16.57 -66.31
CA ASN A 377 -78.36 15.58 -65.22
C ASN A 377 -76.99 15.03 -64.70
N LYS A 378 -77.04 14.08 -63.72
CA LYS A 378 -75.93 13.27 -63.12
C LYS A 378 -75.28 12.26 -64.08
N VAL A 379 -74.14 11.64 -63.68
CA VAL A 379 -73.78 10.17 -63.70
C VAL A 379 -72.23 9.93 -63.59
N LEU A 380 -71.61 8.79 -63.21
CA LEU A 380 -71.80 7.81 -62.09
C LEU A 380 -70.68 6.70 -62.08
N THR A 381 -69.84 6.62 -61.02
CA THR A 381 -69.15 5.39 -60.49
C THR A 381 -68.13 4.61 -61.39
N ILE A 382 -67.53 3.51 -60.85
CA ILE A 382 -66.74 2.40 -61.47
C ILE A 382 -65.20 2.67 -61.58
N LEU A 383 -64.23 1.80 -61.21
CA LEU A 383 -64.17 0.40 -60.70
C LEU A 383 -62.95 0.19 -59.72
N LEU A 384 -62.82 -0.99 -59.10
CA LEU A 384 -61.60 -1.48 -58.40
C LEU A 384 -60.78 -2.44 -59.32
N TYR A 385 -59.51 -2.71 -59.00
CA TYR A 385 -59.02 -4.10 -58.82
C TYR A 385 -57.69 -4.17 -58.02
N LEU A 386 -57.15 -5.39 -57.82
CA LEU A 386 -56.15 -5.75 -56.80
C LEU A 386 -54.78 -6.19 -57.37
N LEU A 387 -53.75 -6.05 -56.51
CA LEU A 387 -52.59 -6.93 -56.27
C LEU A 387 -52.17 -7.97 -57.33
N TYR A 388 -50.89 -7.99 -57.72
CA TYR A 388 -49.99 -9.15 -57.47
C TYR A 388 -48.49 -8.80 -57.67
N VAL A 389 -47.64 -9.46 -56.86
CA VAL A 389 -46.20 -9.83 -56.98
C VAL A 389 -45.28 -9.06 -57.96
N ASP A 390 -44.21 -8.50 -57.39
CA ASP A 390 -42.81 -8.98 -57.56
C ASP A 390 -42.10 -8.94 -56.18
#